data_AF-A0A2T7EGL7-F1
#
_entry.id   AF-A0A2T7EGL7-F1
#
_cell.length_a   1.000
_cell.length_b   1.000
_cell.length_c   1.000
_cell.angle_alpha   90.00
_cell.angle_beta   90.00
_cell.angle_gamma   90.00
#
_symmetry.space_group_name_H-M   'P 1'
#
loop_
_entity.id
_entity.type
_entity.pdbx_description
1 polymer ?
#
loop_
_entity_poly.entity_id
_entity_poly.type
_entity_poly.pdbx_seq_one_letter_code
_entity_poly.pdbx_strand_id
1 'polypeptide(L)'
;MGWQPGPAHHGPDNTGQQPEARVQHCPDDTEQQQALTPTPAPAPAPAVDCPLYCSMQCSRQCQANATAGVTQCQADAISNGNGCYDSCTTNVCPDKCVNSGCSFINCTCDNTYARSCCQSCGQGIYATYSSCVNYYNRAIQYCVINCQNDCNKNCTQG
;
A
#
# COMPACT_ATOMS: atom_id res chain seq x y z
N MET A 1 20.00 -10.69 -14.42
CA MET A 1 20.69 -9.58 -15.09
C MET A 1 21.45 -8.82 -14.01
N GLY A 2 22.75 -9.10 -13.87
CA GLY A 2 23.63 -8.43 -12.92
C GLY A 2 24.41 -7.32 -13.61
N TRP A 3 24.68 -6.22 -12.91
CA TRP A 3 25.53 -5.14 -13.40
C TRP A 3 26.34 -4.53 -12.26
N GLN A 4 27.66 -4.75 -12.33
CA GLN A 4 28.79 -3.86 -12.03
C GLN A 4 30.05 -4.62 -12.50
N PRO A 5 31.22 -4.01 -12.81
CA PRO A 5 31.73 -2.66 -12.46
C PRO A 5 32.54 -1.94 -13.59
N GLY A 6 33.09 -0.74 -13.31
CA GLY A 6 34.32 -0.26 -13.97
C GLY A 6 34.61 1.27 -13.90
N PRO A 7 35.88 1.73 -13.88
CA PRO A 7 36.38 2.85 -13.04
C PRO A 7 37.03 4.03 -13.81
N ALA A 8 37.48 5.09 -13.11
CA ALA A 8 38.85 5.67 -13.24
C ALA A 8 39.11 6.88 -12.32
N HIS A 9 40.34 6.90 -11.79
CA HIS A 9 41.06 7.98 -11.08
C HIS A 9 41.19 9.28 -11.88
N HIS A 10 41.41 10.41 -11.18
CA HIS A 10 42.56 11.31 -11.41
C HIS A 10 42.59 12.44 -10.34
N GLY A 11 43.66 12.49 -9.54
CA GLY A 11 44.03 13.66 -8.72
C GLY A 11 44.77 14.73 -9.55
N PRO A 12 45.19 15.84 -8.91
CA PRO A 12 46.64 15.97 -8.76
C PRO A 12 47.13 16.55 -7.43
N ASP A 13 48.37 16.10 -7.17
CA ASP A 13 49.45 16.55 -6.30
C ASP A 13 49.69 18.08 -6.29
N ASN A 14 50.07 18.64 -5.14
CA ASN A 14 51.03 19.74 -5.07
C ASN A 14 51.80 19.70 -3.75
N THR A 15 53.04 19.26 -3.85
CA THR A 15 54.08 19.30 -2.82
C THR A 15 54.81 20.65 -2.88
N GLY A 16 55.07 21.32 -1.74
CA GLY A 16 55.94 22.52 -1.77
C GLY A 16 56.17 23.29 -0.48
N GLN A 17 57.19 22.88 0.29
CA GLN A 17 58.17 23.71 1.02
C GLN A 17 57.78 24.51 2.29
N GLN A 18 58.37 24.10 3.42
CA GLN A 18 58.75 24.94 4.58
C GLN A 18 60.22 25.41 4.37
N PRO A 19 60.65 26.54 4.95
CA PRO A 19 61.51 26.44 6.15
C PRO A 19 61.27 27.55 7.21
N GLU A 20 61.87 27.31 8.38
CA GLU A 20 61.71 27.95 9.68
C GLU A 20 62.45 29.29 9.90
N ALA A 21 62.03 29.95 11.01
CA ALA A 21 62.80 30.74 11.99
C ALA A 21 63.13 32.23 11.72
N ARG A 22 62.62 33.15 12.57
CA ARG A 22 63.26 33.58 13.85
C ARG A 22 62.62 34.87 14.42
N VAL A 23 61.99 34.73 15.60
CA VAL A 23 61.93 35.59 16.82
C VAL A 23 62.14 37.13 16.68
N GLN A 24 61.18 37.95 17.17
CA GLN A 24 61.33 38.85 18.34
C GLN A 24 60.15 39.82 18.61
N HIS A 25 59.86 39.98 19.92
CA HIS A 25 59.12 41.04 20.63
C HIS A 25 57.57 40.99 20.77
N CYS A 26 57.12 40.51 21.94
CA CYS A 26 55.93 40.99 22.68
C CYS A 26 56.34 42.23 23.54
N PRO A 27 55.48 42.91 24.33
CA PRO A 27 54.05 42.65 24.65
C PRO A 27 53.14 43.92 24.67
N ASP A 28 51.81 43.75 24.74
CA ASP A 28 50.98 44.36 25.81
C ASP A 28 49.56 43.74 25.84
N ASP A 29 49.31 43.08 26.97
CA ASP A 29 48.10 42.82 27.76
C ASP A 29 46.64 43.05 27.25
N THR A 30 45.80 42.09 27.67
CA THR A 30 44.40 42.21 28.14
C THR A 30 43.26 41.67 27.25
N GLU A 31 42.66 40.58 27.75
CA GLU A 31 41.25 40.10 27.62
C GLU A 31 40.68 39.91 26.19
N GLN A 32 40.16 38.75 25.79
CA GLN A 32 39.05 38.04 26.42
C GLN A 32 38.97 36.64 25.78
N GLN A 33 39.08 35.57 26.57
CA GLN A 33 38.72 34.23 26.12
C GLN A 33 37.20 34.22 25.87
N GLN A 34 36.79 34.36 24.61
CA GLN A 34 35.46 33.93 24.18
C GLN A 34 35.41 32.40 24.30
N ALA A 35 34.92 31.93 25.43
CA ALA A 35 34.45 30.57 25.57
C ALA A 35 33.39 30.34 24.49
N LEU A 36 33.74 29.53 23.48
CA LEU A 36 32.80 29.05 22.49
C LEU A 36 31.73 28.25 23.23
N THR A 37 30.54 28.83 23.35
CA THR A 37 29.33 28.11 23.73
C THR A 37 29.19 26.91 22.78
N PRO A 38 29.08 25.67 23.27
CA PRO A 38 28.85 24.55 22.38
C PRO A 38 27.54 24.77 21.65
N THR A 39 27.61 24.83 20.31
CA THR A 39 26.44 24.73 19.44
C THR A 39 25.60 23.55 19.91
N PRO A 40 24.30 23.72 20.21
CA PRO A 40 23.44 22.59 20.54
C PRO A 40 23.56 21.57 19.42
N ALA A 41 23.95 20.34 19.77
CA ALA A 41 23.87 19.23 18.82
C ALA A 41 22.45 19.21 18.24
N PRO A 42 22.29 19.01 16.92
CA PRO A 42 20.97 18.80 16.34
C PRO A 42 20.24 17.76 17.19
N ALA A 43 19.03 18.09 17.64
CA ALA A 43 18.18 17.12 18.31
C ALA A 43 18.15 15.86 17.41
N PRO A 44 18.37 14.64 17.97
CA PRO A 44 18.23 13.43 17.20
C PRO A 44 16.93 13.50 16.42
N ALA A 45 16.99 13.23 15.11
CA ALA A 45 15.77 13.03 14.32
C ALA A 45 14.86 12.10 15.13
N PRO A 46 13.55 12.40 15.25
CA PRO A 46 12.67 11.59 16.07
C PRO A 46 12.89 10.14 15.69
N ALA A 47 13.27 9.32 16.68
CA ALA A 47 13.27 7.88 16.49
C ALA A 47 11.88 7.57 15.97
N VAL A 48 11.76 7.23 14.70
CA VAL A 48 10.49 6.79 14.14
C VAL A 48 10.10 5.64 15.04
N ASP A 49 8.99 5.80 15.77
CA ASP A 49 8.42 4.70 16.52
C ASP A 49 7.97 3.69 15.46
N CYS A 50 8.90 2.81 15.09
CA CYS A 50 8.75 1.84 14.02
C CYS A 50 7.46 1.03 14.21
N PRO A 51 7.15 0.53 15.42
CA PRO A 51 5.87 -0.11 15.69
C PRO A 51 4.67 0.77 15.32
N LEU A 52 4.64 2.04 15.76
CA LEU A 52 3.53 2.94 15.48
C LEU A 52 3.41 3.26 13.98
N TYR A 53 4.53 3.56 13.32
CA TYR A 53 4.57 3.83 11.88
C TYR A 53 4.10 2.61 11.06
N CYS A 54 4.66 1.44 11.35
CA CYS A 54 4.34 0.20 10.66
C CYS A 54 2.89 -0.21 10.88
N SER A 55 2.36 -0.06 12.09
CA SER A 55 0.95 -0.35 12.36
C SER A 55 0.00 0.52 11.52
N MET A 56 0.28 1.82 11.39
CA MET A 56 -0.53 2.74 10.59
C MET A 56 -0.47 2.43 9.09
N GLN A 57 0.73 2.20 8.55
CA GLN A 57 0.91 1.90 7.12
C GLN A 57 0.27 0.57 6.74
N CYS A 58 0.55 -0.48 7.51
CA CYS A 58 0.02 -1.81 7.26
C CYS A 58 -1.50 -1.87 7.41
N SER A 59 -2.07 -1.18 8.40
CA SER A 59 -3.52 -1.12 8.55
C SER A 59 -4.18 -0.49 7.32
N ARG A 60 -3.65 0.63 6.82
CA ARG A 60 -4.18 1.27 5.60
C ARG A 60 -4.03 0.38 4.36
N GLN A 61 -2.86 -0.22 4.17
CA GLN A 61 -2.61 -1.06 3.02
C GLN A 61 -3.48 -2.32 3.00
N CYS A 62 -3.62 -2.99 4.15
CA CYS A 62 -4.45 -4.18 4.26
C CYS A 62 -5.94 -3.88 4.14
N GLN A 63 -6.40 -2.73 4.67
CA GLN A 63 -7.77 -2.27 4.43
C GLN A 63 -8.01 -1.99 2.94
N ALA A 64 -7.11 -1.29 2.26
CA ALA A 64 -7.24 -1.02 0.82
C ALA A 64 -7.30 -2.32 0.00
N ASN A 65 -6.45 -3.30 0.32
CA ASN A 65 -6.47 -4.61 -0.33
C ASN A 65 -7.79 -5.37 -0.08
N ALA A 66 -8.31 -5.33 1.14
CA ALA A 66 -9.58 -5.97 1.45
C ALA A 66 -10.75 -5.27 0.75
N THR A 67 -10.77 -3.94 0.70
CA THR A 67 -11.76 -3.19 -0.07
C THR A 67 -11.70 -3.54 -1.55
N ALA A 68 -10.52 -3.55 -2.16
CA ALA A 68 -10.35 -3.94 -3.55
C ALA A 68 -10.83 -5.38 -3.81
N GLY A 69 -10.51 -6.31 -2.90
CA GLY A 69 -10.99 -7.69 -2.95
C GLY A 69 -12.51 -7.81 -2.88
N VAL A 70 -13.16 -7.09 -1.96
CA VAL A 70 -14.63 -7.05 -1.85
C VAL A 70 -15.27 -6.44 -3.09
N THR A 71 -14.69 -5.37 -3.65
CA THR A 71 -15.15 -4.79 -4.92
C THR A 71 -15.06 -5.80 -6.06
N GLN A 72 -13.98 -6.59 -6.11
CA GLN A 72 -13.87 -7.67 -7.09
C GLN A 72 -14.94 -8.75 -6.88
N CYS A 73 -15.19 -9.19 -5.64
CA CYS A 73 -16.27 -10.15 -5.33
C CYS A 73 -17.63 -9.65 -5.86
N GLN A 74 -17.90 -8.36 -5.72
CA GLN A 74 -19.14 -7.75 -6.20
C GLN A 74 -19.21 -7.71 -7.72
N ALA A 75 -18.12 -7.35 -8.40
CA ALA A 75 -18.03 -7.36 -9.85
C ALA A 75 -18.26 -8.77 -10.41
N ASP A 76 -17.64 -9.79 -9.80
CA ASP A 76 -17.80 -11.19 -10.20
C ASP A 76 -19.24 -11.67 -9.97
N ALA A 77 -19.86 -11.28 -8.85
CA ALA A 77 -21.25 -11.61 -8.57
C ALA A 77 -22.21 -11.03 -9.62
N ILE A 78 -22.00 -9.77 -10.04
CA ILE A 78 -22.79 -9.13 -11.09
C ILE A 78 -22.55 -9.81 -12.44
N SER A 79 -21.30 -10.08 -12.79
CA SER A 79 -20.93 -10.73 -14.06
C SER A 79 -21.54 -12.13 -14.18
N ASN A 80 -21.36 -12.96 -13.14
CA ASN A 80 -21.95 -14.30 -13.08
C ASN A 80 -23.47 -14.25 -13.05
N GLY A 81 -24.03 -13.22 -12.42
CA GLY A 81 -25.47 -12.94 -12.35
C GLY A 81 -26.09 -12.72 -13.71
N ASN A 82 -25.50 -11.80 -14.45
CA ASN A 82 -25.94 -11.48 -15.81
C ASN A 82 -25.77 -12.70 -16.72
N GLY A 83 -24.64 -13.40 -16.67
CA GLY A 83 -24.44 -14.61 -17.47
C GLY A 83 -25.46 -15.71 -17.19
N CYS A 84 -25.79 -15.95 -15.90
CA CYS A 84 -26.83 -16.91 -15.53
C CYS A 84 -28.22 -16.45 -15.98
N TYR A 85 -28.54 -15.17 -15.79
CA TYR A 85 -29.83 -14.59 -16.19
C TYR A 85 -30.04 -14.65 -17.70
N ASP A 86 -29.03 -14.28 -18.50
CA ASP A 86 -29.09 -14.32 -19.96
C ASP A 86 -29.26 -15.75 -20.47
N SER A 87 -28.51 -16.70 -19.89
CA SER A 87 -28.67 -18.13 -20.20
C SER A 87 -30.06 -18.64 -19.85
N CYS A 88 -30.58 -18.29 -18.67
CA CYS A 88 -31.92 -18.72 -18.24
C CYS A 88 -33.01 -18.12 -19.13
N THR A 89 -32.96 -16.82 -19.40
CA THR A 89 -33.98 -16.15 -20.22
C THR A 89 -33.96 -16.61 -21.68
N THR A 90 -32.78 -16.91 -22.23
CA THR A 90 -32.65 -17.52 -23.58
C THR A 90 -33.40 -18.86 -23.68
N ASN A 91 -33.34 -19.68 -22.63
CA ASN A 91 -33.98 -21.00 -22.62
C ASN A 91 -35.47 -20.95 -22.23
N VAL A 92 -35.85 -20.07 -21.32
CA VAL A 92 -37.17 -20.07 -20.68
C VAL A 92 -38.12 -19.06 -21.35
N CYS A 93 -37.61 -18.02 -22.02
CA CYS A 93 -38.45 -17.00 -22.66
C CYS A 93 -37.75 -16.26 -23.81
N PRO A 94 -37.58 -16.91 -24.99
CA PRO A 94 -36.97 -16.31 -26.18
C PRO A 94 -37.68 -15.01 -26.65
N ASP A 95 -39.00 -14.88 -26.49
CA ASP A 95 -39.75 -13.69 -26.92
C ASP A 95 -40.44 -12.93 -25.77
N LYS A 96 -40.55 -13.52 -24.58
CA LYS A 96 -41.34 -12.95 -23.48
C LYS A 96 -40.52 -12.09 -22.52
N CYS A 97 -39.20 -12.26 -22.54
CA CYS A 97 -38.30 -11.61 -21.59
C CYS A 97 -37.58 -10.36 -22.15
N VAL A 98 -37.76 -10.08 -23.45
CA VAL A 98 -37.30 -8.84 -24.10
C VAL A 98 -37.90 -7.65 -23.34
N ASN A 99 -37.06 -6.74 -22.85
CA ASN A 99 -37.44 -5.57 -22.05
C ASN A 99 -37.71 -5.77 -20.54
N SER A 100 -37.41 -6.94 -19.95
CA SER A 100 -37.76 -7.22 -18.54
C SER A 100 -36.90 -6.49 -17.49
N GLY A 101 -35.88 -5.73 -17.92
CA GLY A 101 -35.15 -4.74 -17.11
C GLY A 101 -34.92 -5.13 -15.65
N CYS A 102 -34.32 -6.31 -15.39
CA CYS A 102 -34.18 -6.80 -14.03
C CYS A 102 -33.06 -6.10 -13.27
N SER A 103 -33.38 -5.56 -12.09
CA SER A 103 -32.33 -5.29 -11.09
C SER A 103 -31.84 -6.61 -10.50
N PHE A 104 -30.57 -6.96 -10.72
CA PHE A 104 -30.01 -8.24 -10.23
C PHE A 104 -30.09 -8.39 -8.70
N ILE A 105 -29.98 -7.27 -7.96
CA ILE A 105 -29.97 -7.29 -6.49
C ILE A 105 -31.37 -7.56 -5.91
N ASN A 106 -32.42 -7.00 -6.53
CA ASN A 106 -33.78 -7.08 -6.00
C ASN A 106 -34.70 -7.96 -6.85
N CYS A 107 -34.20 -8.51 -7.95
CA CYS A 107 -34.96 -9.26 -8.95
C CYS A 107 -36.30 -8.61 -9.32
N THR A 108 -36.32 -7.28 -9.37
CA THR A 108 -37.48 -6.51 -9.79
C THR A 108 -37.53 -6.55 -11.30
N CYS A 109 -38.42 -7.40 -11.81
CA CYS A 109 -38.63 -7.64 -13.23
C CYS A 109 -40.12 -7.52 -13.55
N ASP A 110 -40.48 -6.94 -14.69
CA ASP A 110 -41.86 -6.87 -15.16
C ASP A 110 -42.41 -8.24 -15.59
N ASN A 111 -41.53 -9.13 -16.06
CA ASN A 111 -41.89 -10.47 -16.49
C ASN A 111 -41.67 -11.52 -15.38
N THR A 112 -42.66 -12.38 -15.17
CA THR A 112 -42.59 -13.46 -14.15
C THR A 112 -41.50 -14.49 -14.41
N TYR A 113 -41.24 -14.86 -15.68
CA TYR A 113 -40.16 -15.78 -16.06
C TYR A 113 -38.78 -15.16 -15.86
N ALA A 114 -38.63 -13.87 -16.20
CA ALA A 114 -37.42 -13.12 -15.90
C ALA A 114 -37.16 -13.05 -14.38
N ARG A 115 -38.22 -12.81 -13.60
CA ARG A 115 -38.13 -12.82 -12.13
C ARG A 115 -37.69 -14.18 -11.59
N SER A 116 -38.24 -15.29 -12.08
CA SER A 116 -37.83 -16.64 -11.64
C SER A 116 -36.38 -16.95 -12.00
N CYS A 117 -35.93 -16.55 -13.21
CA CYS A 117 -34.53 -16.68 -13.61
C CYS A 117 -33.60 -15.89 -12.68
N CYS A 118 -33.93 -14.62 -12.40
CA CYS A 118 -33.15 -13.79 -11.49
C CYS A 118 -33.09 -14.39 -10.09
N GLN A 119 -34.21 -14.85 -9.53
CA GLN A 119 -34.24 -15.47 -8.20
C GLN A 119 -33.38 -16.74 -8.13
N SER A 120 -33.50 -17.61 -9.14
CA SER A 120 -32.71 -18.85 -9.21
C SER A 120 -31.21 -18.55 -9.30
N CYS A 121 -30.81 -17.64 -10.19
CA CYS A 121 -29.42 -17.23 -10.36
C CYS A 121 -28.87 -16.51 -9.13
N GLY A 122 -29.66 -15.62 -8.53
CA GLY A 122 -29.28 -14.83 -7.36
C GLY A 122 -28.96 -15.70 -6.15
N GLN A 123 -29.74 -16.76 -5.90
CA GLN A 123 -29.48 -17.70 -4.79
C GLN A 123 -28.13 -18.43 -4.94
N GLY A 124 -27.80 -18.87 -6.16
CA GLY A 124 -26.52 -19.56 -6.41
C GLY A 124 -25.32 -18.63 -6.25
N ILE A 125 -25.46 -17.37 -6.63
CA ILE A 125 -24.36 -16.39 -6.62
C ILE A 125 -24.14 -15.80 -5.24
N TYR A 126 -25.21 -15.63 -4.45
CA TYR A 126 -25.11 -15.03 -3.12
C TYR A 126 -24.18 -15.82 -2.19
N ALA A 127 -24.23 -17.16 -2.24
CA ALA A 127 -23.35 -18.01 -1.44
C ALA A 127 -21.86 -17.77 -1.77
N THR A 128 -21.53 -17.73 -3.07
CA THR A 128 -20.16 -17.48 -3.54
C THR A 128 -19.69 -16.07 -3.21
N TYR A 129 -20.55 -15.06 -3.43
CA TYR A 129 -20.27 -13.67 -3.06
C TYR A 129 -19.99 -13.52 -1.57
N SER A 130 -20.87 -14.07 -0.72
CA SER A 130 -20.73 -14.02 0.73
C SER A 130 -19.44 -14.71 1.21
N SER A 131 -19.09 -15.85 0.62
CA SER A 131 -17.83 -16.54 0.90
C SER A 131 -16.61 -15.67 0.52
N CYS A 132 -16.64 -15.06 -0.67
CA CYS A 132 -15.58 -14.17 -1.15
C CYS A 132 -15.38 -12.95 -0.23
N VAL A 133 -16.46 -12.27 0.16
CA VAL A 133 -16.40 -11.13 1.08
C VAL A 133 -15.86 -11.55 2.45
N ASN A 134 -16.31 -12.69 2.98
CA ASN A 134 -15.82 -13.22 4.25
C ASN A 134 -14.32 -13.57 4.20
N TYR A 135 -13.84 -14.09 3.07
CA TYR A 135 -12.42 -14.38 2.87
C TYR A 135 -11.58 -13.10 3.02
N TYR A 136 -11.92 -12.02 2.30
CA TYR A 136 -11.16 -10.77 2.37
C TYR A 136 -11.23 -10.11 3.75
N ASN A 137 -12.41 -10.13 4.39
CA ASN A 137 -12.56 -9.59 5.75
C ASN A 137 -11.70 -10.35 6.77
N ARG A 138 -11.59 -11.68 6.64
CA ARG A 138 -10.70 -12.49 7.50
C ARG A 138 -9.23 -12.31 7.16
N ALA A 139 -8.89 -12.13 5.89
CA ALA A 139 -7.53 -11.96 5.42
C ALA A 139 -6.87 -10.68 5.94
N ILE A 140 -7.64 -9.65 6.33
CA ILE A 140 -7.11 -8.40 6.89
C ILE A 140 -6.19 -8.66 8.08
N GLN A 141 -6.58 -9.52 9.02
CA GLN A 141 -5.76 -9.76 10.23
C GLN A 141 -4.40 -10.37 9.87
N TYR A 142 -4.40 -11.37 8.99
CA TYR A 142 -3.16 -11.99 8.51
C TYR A 142 -2.29 -11.02 7.71
N CYS A 143 -2.91 -10.17 6.88
CA CYS A 143 -2.20 -9.13 6.16
C CYS A 143 -1.51 -8.15 7.12
N VAL A 144 -2.23 -7.67 8.15
CA VAL A 144 -1.69 -6.68 9.11
C VAL A 144 -0.51 -7.27 9.89
N ILE A 145 -0.62 -8.52 10.35
CA ILE A 145 0.45 -9.21 11.09
C ILE A 145 1.69 -9.37 10.22
N ASN A 146 1.55 -9.91 9.00
CA ASN A 146 2.68 -10.13 8.10
C ASN A 146 3.33 -8.81 7.69
N CYS A 147 2.53 -7.82 7.32
CA CYS A 147 3.04 -6.50 6.95
C CYS A 147 3.76 -5.83 8.12
N GLN A 148 3.22 -5.88 9.35
CA GLN A 148 3.90 -5.28 10.51
C GLN A 148 5.23 -5.97 10.80
N ASN A 149 5.30 -7.30 10.71
CA ASN A 149 6.55 -8.02 10.91
C ASN A 149 7.61 -7.61 9.88
N ASP A 150 7.26 -7.51 8.61
CA ASP A 150 8.19 -7.13 7.55
C ASP A 150 8.58 -5.65 7.66
N CYS A 151 7.63 -4.77 7.96
CA CYS A 151 7.90 -3.36 8.17
C CYS A 151 8.81 -3.12 9.39
N ASN A 152 8.56 -3.77 10.52
CA ASN A 152 9.38 -3.63 11.73
C ASN A 152 10.82 -4.11 11.49
N LYS A 153 11.02 -5.20 10.75
CA LYS A 153 12.36 -5.67 10.36
C LYS A 153 13.11 -4.62 9.54
N ASN A 154 12.46 -4.06 8.52
CA ASN A 154 13.08 -3.06 7.64
C ASN A 154 13.31 -1.72 8.35
N CYS A 155 12.47 -1.37 9.32
CA CYS A 155 12.56 -0.11 10.05
C CYS A 155 13.65 -0.11 11.14
N THR A 156 13.97 -1.28 11.72
CA THR A 156 15.01 -1.40 12.77
C THR A 156 16.40 -1.75 12.23
N GLN A 157 16.50 -2.18 10.96
CA GLN A 157 17.76 -2.53 10.30
C GLN A 157 18.26 -1.45 9.34
N GLY A 158 17.62 -0.27 9.33
CA GLY A 158 17.96 0.89 8.51
C GLY A 158 18.85 1.90 9.22
#